data_AF-A0A529KJ87-F1
#
_entry.id   AF-A0A529KJ87-F1
#
_cell.length_a   1.000
_cell.length_b   1.000
_cell.length_c   1.000
_cell.angle_alpha   90.00
_cell.angle_beta   90.00
_cell.angle_gamma   90.00
#
_symmetry.space_group_name_H-M   'P 1'
#
loop_
_entity.id
_entity.type
_entity.pdbx_description
1 polymer ?
#
loop_
_entity_poly.entity_id
_entity_poly.type
_entity_poly.pdbx_seq_one_letter_code
_entity_poly.pdbx_strand_id
1 'polypeptide(L)'
;MIKNGKIFLPPPGDESDFKEIFKRLAAAGAGRPLGKDGFPAGPWTPELLAEAISQIDSNRIGVDLRTVQLWFQENEKGISAANIRWLARVFGCDDPVATSEWQMELSAAQSRLSTKRREWKRAGSSVAREIPDTALAATFDDDTASPAELKRDTDAKGPRRRFSLARKSEAFFTHGSPLNLPASVFAGVTALGFLSYIMGIHSVTYGRADGVVKQVGFLWTANWTFVFMAFLPLFFAFVTELVTFWKDEGRPKLVGNRNKMESDDAWARSVEASSYSYWAVFLICVLFAGLFQWIGVSLIPLMKGGGNYATDWGSLAIVRPEVISVPEAIVFTGLAYLYMCLCFYLFFVGLILLYTVVH
;
A
#
# COMPACT_ATOMS: atom_id res chain seq x y z
N MET A 1 -12.98 40.34 2.79
CA MET A 1 -11.90 41.34 2.64
C MET A 1 -11.30 41.20 1.26
N ILE A 2 -10.53 42.17 0.76
CA ILE A 2 -9.84 42.05 -0.53
C ILE A 2 -8.35 41.94 -0.24
N LYS A 3 -7.70 40.86 -0.73
CA LYS A 3 -6.24 40.70 -0.71
C LYS A 3 -5.78 40.41 -2.13
N ASN A 4 -4.75 41.10 -2.61
CA ASN A 4 -4.18 40.93 -3.96
C ASN A 4 -5.24 40.97 -5.09
N GLY A 5 -6.23 41.86 -4.98
CA GLY A 5 -7.32 41.98 -5.97
C GLY A 5 -8.30 40.80 -6.00
N LYS A 6 -8.22 39.89 -5.02
CA LYS A 6 -9.05 38.68 -4.88
C LYS A 6 -9.87 38.72 -3.61
N ILE A 7 -11.00 38.01 -3.61
CA ILE A 7 -11.89 37.89 -2.44
C ILE A 7 -11.21 37.03 -1.39
N PHE A 8 -10.86 37.63 -0.26
CA PHE A 8 -10.27 36.91 0.87
C PHE A 8 -11.29 36.70 1.99
N LEU A 9 -11.37 35.46 2.45
CA LEU A 9 -12.03 35.07 3.69
C LEU A 9 -10.96 34.52 4.63
N PRO A 10 -10.96 34.93 5.91
CA PRO A 10 -10.06 34.34 6.90
C PRO A 10 -10.48 32.89 7.22
N PRO A 11 -9.53 32.03 7.63
CA PRO A 11 -9.85 30.73 8.18
C PRO A 11 -10.86 30.85 9.35
N PRO A 12 -11.91 30.00 9.38
CA PRO A 12 -12.97 30.13 10.38
C PRO A 12 -12.52 29.78 11.80
N GLY A 13 -11.46 28.96 11.95
CA GLY A 13 -10.95 28.53 13.26
C GLY A 13 -11.94 27.69 14.07
N ASP A 14 -12.89 27.04 13.39
CA ASP A 14 -13.95 26.24 13.98
C ASP A 14 -13.66 24.74 13.84
N GLU A 15 -14.53 23.90 14.42
CA GLU A 15 -14.41 22.44 14.33
C GLU A 15 -14.95 21.86 13.01
N SER A 16 -15.29 22.70 12.03
CA SER A 16 -15.88 22.29 10.75
C SER A 16 -14.94 21.35 9.99
N ASP A 17 -15.52 20.36 9.31
CA ASP A 17 -14.72 19.43 8.49
C ASP A 17 -14.33 20.03 7.13
N PHE A 18 -13.40 19.38 6.44
CA PHE A 18 -12.91 19.87 5.15
C PHE A 18 -14.04 20.16 4.14
N LYS A 19 -15.10 19.33 4.10
CA LYS A 19 -16.18 19.46 3.13
C LYS A 19 -17.05 20.68 3.43
N GLU A 20 -17.31 20.95 4.70
CA GLU A 20 -18.05 22.13 5.15
C GLU A 20 -17.29 23.42 4.84
N ILE A 21 -16.00 23.46 5.18
CA ILE A 21 -15.12 24.62 4.89
C ILE A 21 -15.01 24.83 3.38
N PHE A 22 -14.75 23.77 2.61
CA PHE A 22 -14.61 23.87 1.16
C PHE A 22 -15.90 24.38 0.49
N LYS A 23 -17.07 23.85 0.87
CA LYS A 23 -18.36 24.31 0.33
C LYS A 23 -18.58 25.80 0.59
N ARG A 24 -18.29 26.27 1.80
CA ARG A 24 -18.42 27.68 2.17
C ARG A 24 -17.50 28.58 1.34
N LEU A 25 -16.24 28.20 1.18
CA LEU A 25 -15.27 28.96 0.38
C LEU A 25 -15.60 28.95 -1.10
N ALA A 26 -16.01 27.80 -1.63
CA ALA A 26 -16.44 27.65 -3.01
C ALA A 26 -17.67 28.51 -3.31
N ALA A 27 -18.70 28.46 -2.45
CA ALA A 27 -19.91 29.26 -2.60
C ALA A 27 -19.63 30.77 -2.50
N ALA A 28 -18.72 31.18 -1.61
CA ALA A 28 -18.35 32.59 -1.46
C ALA A 28 -17.37 33.10 -2.53
N GLY A 29 -16.83 32.22 -3.39
CA GLY A 29 -15.84 32.60 -4.40
C GLY A 29 -14.51 33.07 -3.82
N ALA A 30 -14.10 32.55 -2.65
CA ALA A 30 -12.84 32.95 -2.01
C ALA A 30 -11.65 32.65 -2.93
N GLY A 31 -10.71 33.57 -3.07
CA GLY A 31 -9.56 33.46 -3.98
C GLY A 31 -9.84 33.84 -5.44
N ARG A 32 -11.10 34.17 -5.80
CA ARG A 32 -11.42 34.65 -7.16
C ARG A 32 -11.06 36.13 -7.32
N PRO A 33 -10.56 36.53 -8.50
CA PRO A 33 -10.35 37.94 -8.81
C PRO A 33 -11.69 38.68 -8.88
N LEU A 34 -11.68 39.96 -8.54
CA LEU A 34 -12.85 40.83 -8.73
C LEU A 34 -13.06 41.15 -10.22
N GLY A 35 -14.33 41.28 -10.61
CA GLY A 35 -14.68 41.79 -11.93
C GLY A 35 -14.25 43.24 -12.12
N LYS A 36 -14.21 43.71 -13.38
CA LYS A 36 -13.86 45.11 -13.72
C LYS A 36 -14.83 46.15 -13.13
N ASP A 37 -15.99 45.70 -12.70
CA ASP A 37 -17.07 46.41 -12.04
C ASP A 37 -16.96 46.40 -10.50
N GLY A 38 -15.94 45.74 -9.93
CA GLY A 38 -15.72 45.63 -8.50
C GLY A 38 -16.60 44.59 -7.80
N PHE A 39 -17.43 43.85 -8.55
CA PHE A 39 -18.30 42.81 -8.00
C PHE A 39 -17.60 41.43 -7.96
N PRO A 40 -17.99 40.55 -7.02
CA PRO A 40 -17.53 39.17 -6.98
C PRO A 40 -17.82 38.42 -8.27
N ALA A 41 -16.84 37.69 -8.81
CA ALA A 41 -16.99 36.91 -10.05
C ALA A 41 -17.95 35.69 -9.94
N GLY A 42 -18.61 35.51 -8.78
CA GLY A 42 -19.50 34.40 -8.46
C GLY A 42 -18.79 33.23 -7.74
N PRO A 43 -19.52 32.15 -7.42
CA PRO A 43 -18.95 30.97 -6.76
C PRO A 43 -17.93 30.24 -7.64
N TRP A 44 -17.09 29.39 -7.03
CA TRP A 44 -16.26 28.46 -7.78
C TRP A 44 -17.11 27.34 -8.39
N THR A 45 -16.87 27.04 -9.68
CA THR A 45 -17.29 25.77 -10.29
C THR A 45 -16.08 24.82 -10.37
N PRO A 46 -16.29 23.50 -10.52
CA PRO A 46 -15.19 22.55 -10.66
C PRO A 46 -14.23 22.91 -11.80
N GLU A 47 -14.76 23.39 -12.92
CA GLU A 47 -14.00 23.76 -14.12
C GLU A 47 -13.11 24.97 -13.85
N LEU A 48 -13.70 26.04 -13.28
CA LEU A 48 -12.98 27.26 -12.95
C LEU A 48 -11.88 27.01 -11.91
N LEU A 49 -12.16 26.17 -10.91
CA LEU A 49 -11.18 25.87 -9.86
C LEU A 49 -10.04 24.99 -10.38
N ALA A 50 -10.34 24.00 -11.23
CA ALA A 50 -9.32 23.18 -11.89
C ALA A 50 -8.40 24.02 -12.77
N GLU A 51 -8.97 24.96 -13.53
CA GLU A 51 -8.22 25.90 -14.34
C GLU A 51 -7.33 26.81 -13.47
N ALA A 52 -7.89 27.42 -12.43
CA ALA A 52 -7.15 28.30 -11.52
C ALA A 52 -5.97 27.60 -10.83
N ILE A 53 -6.13 26.33 -10.43
CA ILE A 53 -5.04 25.53 -9.85
C ILE A 53 -3.97 25.19 -10.91
N SER A 54 -4.39 24.98 -12.16
CA SER A 54 -3.48 24.65 -13.25
C SER A 54 -2.69 25.87 -13.77
N GLN A 55 -3.22 27.08 -13.56
CA GLN A 55 -2.54 28.35 -13.87
C GLN A 55 -1.49 28.77 -12.83
N ILE A 56 -1.32 28.04 -11.72
CA ILE A 56 -0.27 28.33 -10.74
C ILE A 56 1.08 27.87 -11.34
N ASP A 57 2.01 28.81 -11.57
CA ASP A 57 3.33 28.56 -12.21
C ASP A 57 4.13 27.41 -11.59
N SER A 58 3.93 27.16 -10.29
CA SER A 58 4.58 26.09 -9.53
C SER A 58 3.98 24.70 -9.79
N ASN A 59 2.88 24.59 -10.53
CA ASN A 59 2.11 23.37 -10.78
C ASN A 59 2.16 22.94 -12.25
N ARG A 60 3.33 22.46 -12.71
CA ARG A 60 3.53 22.00 -14.10
C ARG A 60 2.64 20.82 -14.54
N ILE A 61 2.02 20.12 -13.59
CA ILE A 61 1.22 18.91 -13.83
C ILE A 61 -0.27 19.25 -13.95
N GLY A 62 -0.70 20.40 -13.43
CA GLY A 62 -2.12 20.75 -13.31
C GLY A 62 -2.86 19.90 -12.29
N VAL A 63 -4.17 20.10 -12.18
CA VAL A 63 -5.06 19.19 -11.45
C VAL A 63 -6.15 18.72 -12.41
N ASP A 64 -6.35 17.40 -12.45
CA ASP A 64 -7.38 16.77 -13.25
C ASP A 64 -8.79 17.21 -12.83
N LEU A 65 -9.63 17.56 -13.82
CA LEU A 65 -11.00 18.05 -13.60
C LEU A 65 -11.85 17.04 -12.82
N ARG A 66 -11.69 15.74 -13.11
CA ARG A 66 -12.45 14.69 -12.42
C ARG A 66 -12.12 14.65 -10.92
N THR A 67 -10.88 14.95 -10.57
CA THR A 67 -10.45 15.07 -9.18
C THR A 67 -11.12 16.26 -8.48
N VAL A 68 -11.22 17.43 -9.14
CA VAL A 68 -11.89 18.61 -8.57
C VAL A 68 -13.40 18.39 -8.43
N GLN A 69 -14.04 17.75 -9.41
CA GLN A 69 -15.46 17.40 -9.34
C GLN A 69 -15.79 16.55 -8.10
N LEU A 70 -14.90 15.64 -7.68
CA LEU A 70 -15.08 14.84 -6.47
C LEU A 70 -15.05 15.69 -5.18
N TRP A 71 -14.42 16.86 -5.20
CA TRP A 71 -14.38 17.76 -4.04
C TRP A 71 -15.72 18.45 -3.82
N PHE A 72 -16.40 18.83 -4.91
CA PHE A 72 -17.73 19.45 -4.89
C PHE A 72 -18.86 18.47 -4.55
N GLN A 73 -18.66 17.18 -4.79
CA GLN A 73 -19.65 16.16 -4.44
C GLN A 73 -19.78 15.96 -2.93
N GLU A 74 -21.01 15.66 -2.49
CA GLU A 74 -21.32 15.22 -1.14
C GLU A 74 -20.83 13.79 -0.93
N ASN A 75 -19.58 13.69 -0.50
CA ASN A 75 -18.93 12.42 -0.21
C ASN A 75 -17.95 12.57 0.95
N GLU A 76 -17.50 11.45 1.48
CA GLU A 76 -16.51 11.39 2.56
C GLU A 76 -15.06 11.33 2.04
N LYS A 77 -14.83 11.63 0.75
CA LYS A 77 -13.48 11.63 0.18
C LYS A 77 -12.82 12.95 0.50
N GLY A 78 -11.72 12.87 1.24
CA GLY A 78 -10.86 14.02 1.48
C GLY A 78 -9.87 14.28 0.34
N ILE A 79 -8.98 15.23 0.55
CA ILE A 79 -8.03 15.71 -0.47
C ILE A 79 -6.58 15.33 -0.10
N SER A 80 -5.71 15.17 -1.10
CA SER A 80 -4.28 14.92 -0.92
C SER A 80 -3.55 16.17 -0.40
N ALA A 81 -2.43 15.97 0.31
CA ALA A 81 -1.63 17.08 0.84
C ALA A 81 -1.11 18.04 -0.27
N ALA A 82 -0.82 17.53 -1.47
CA ALA A 82 -0.42 18.35 -2.60
C ALA A 82 -1.55 19.30 -3.04
N ASN A 83 -2.77 18.79 -3.15
CA ASN A 83 -3.94 19.57 -3.55
C ASN A 83 -4.39 20.55 -2.45
N ILE A 84 -4.18 20.21 -1.17
CA ILE A 84 -4.37 21.14 -0.06
C ILE A 84 -3.45 22.36 -0.20
N ARG A 85 -2.18 22.18 -0.57
CA ARG A 85 -1.25 23.31 -0.80
C ARG A 85 -1.73 24.22 -1.93
N TRP A 86 -2.24 23.64 -3.02
CA TRP A 86 -2.77 24.45 -4.13
C TRP A 86 -4.04 25.21 -3.75
N LEU A 87 -4.98 24.56 -3.07
CA LEU A 87 -6.18 25.22 -2.55
C LEU A 87 -5.84 26.32 -1.55
N ALA A 88 -4.87 26.09 -0.66
CA ALA A 88 -4.41 27.08 0.30
C ALA A 88 -3.83 28.31 -0.41
N ARG A 89 -3.12 28.14 -1.51
CA ARG A 89 -2.59 29.24 -2.32
C ARG A 89 -3.70 30.03 -3.02
N VAL A 90 -4.70 29.34 -3.56
CA VAL A 90 -5.89 29.98 -4.17
C VAL A 90 -6.68 30.77 -3.13
N PHE A 91 -7.05 30.15 -2.01
CA PHE A 91 -7.85 30.79 -0.95
C PHE A 91 -7.05 31.83 -0.14
N GLY A 92 -5.73 31.68 -0.06
CA GLY A 92 -4.79 32.66 0.47
C GLY A 92 -4.53 33.85 -0.47
N CYS A 93 -5.17 33.91 -1.64
CA CYS A 93 -5.01 34.99 -2.61
C CYS A 93 -3.54 35.24 -3.02
N ASP A 94 -2.71 34.20 -3.09
CA ASP A 94 -1.25 34.27 -3.32
C ASP A 94 -0.46 35.08 -2.26
N ASP A 95 -1.07 35.46 -1.15
CA ASP A 95 -0.37 36.06 0.00
C ASP A 95 0.32 34.96 0.82
N PRO A 96 1.65 35.01 1.05
CA PRO A 96 2.38 33.93 1.73
C PRO A 96 1.87 33.64 3.14
N VAL A 97 1.49 34.67 3.88
CA VAL A 97 0.97 34.55 5.25
C VAL A 97 -0.39 33.88 5.25
N ALA A 98 -1.35 34.43 4.48
CA ALA A 98 -2.68 33.84 4.34
C ALA A 98 -2.66 32.43 3.76
N THR A 99 -1.73 32.14 2.85
CA THR A 99 -1.54 30.79 2.29
C THR A 99 -1.10 29.80 3.37
N SER A 100 -0.16 30.19 4.24
CA SER A 100 0.28 29.35 5.36
C SER A 100 -0.86 29.09 6.34
N GLU A 101 -1.63 30.13 6.70
CA GLU A 101 -2.82 30.03 7.56
C GLU A 101 -3.86 29.08 6.96
N TRP A 102 -4.18 29.25 5.68
CA TRP A 102 -5.12 28.36 4.99
C TRP A 102 -4.58 26.94 4.85
N GLN A 103 -3.28 26.75 4.67
CA GLN A 103 -2.68 25.41 4.60
C GLN A 103 -2.80 24.68 5.95
N MET A 104 -2.57 25.38 7.05
CA MET A 104 -2.74 24.83 8.41
C MET A 104 -4.20 24.45 8.65
N GLU A 105 -5.14 25.36 8.36
CA GLU A 105 -6.56 25.11 8.60
C GLU A 105 -7.11 23.97 7.74
N LEU A 106 -6.82 23.96 6.44
CA LEU A 106 -7.30 22.89 5.53
C LEU A 106 -6.71 21.53 5.91
N SER A 107 -5.47 21.48 6.40
CA SER A 107 -4.86 20.24 6.90
C SER A 107 -5.54 19.76 8.19
N ALA A 108 -5.87 20.68 9.11
CA ALA A 108 -6.61 20.36 10.33
C ALA A 108 -8.03 19.88 10.01
N ALA A 109 -8.75 20.56 9.14
CA ALA A 109 -10.09 20.19 8.68
C ALA A 109 -10.13 18.85 7.96
N GLN A 110 -9.10 18.53 7.18
CA GLN A 110 -8.92 17.22 6.55
C GLN A 110 -8.69 16.12 7.60
N SER A 111 -7.93 16.43 8.66
CA SER A 111 -7.75 15.52 9.79
C SER A 111 -9.10 15.24 10.47
N ARG A 112 -9.90 16.29 10.73
CA ARG A 112 -11.26 16.18 11.30
C ARG A 112 -12.21 15.35 10.43
N LEU A 113 -12.19 15.55 9.11
CA LEU A 113 -12.97 14.70 8.18
C LEU A 113 -12.55 13.23 8.26
N SER A 114 -11.24 12.98 8.41
CA SER A 114 -10.70 11.63 8.52
C SER A 114 -11.07 10.95 9.85
N THR A 115 -11.18 11.70 10.96
CA THR A 115 -11.64 11.19 12.26
C THR A 115 -13.14 10.93 12.24
N LYS A 116 -13.95 11.87 11.75
CA LYS A 116 -15.41 11.72 11.58
C LYS A 116 -15.75 10.49 10.73
N ARG A 117 -15.01 10.26 9.63
CA ARG A 117 -15.13 9.05 8.81
C ARG A 117 -14.81 7.76 9.56
N ARG A 118 -13.82 7.79 10.46
CA ARG A 118 -13.47 6.62 11.30
C ARG A 118 -14.55 6.38 12.35
N GLU A 119 -15.13 7.42 12.90
CA GLU A 119 -16.20 7.35 13.91
C GLU A 119 -17.51 6.86 13.30
N TRP A 120 -17.93 7.35 12.14
CA TRP A 120 -19.10 6.83 11.43
C TRP A 120 -18.95 5.35 11.06
N LYS A 121 -17.76 4.91 10.63
CA LYS A 121 -17.50 3.48 10.41
C LYS A 121 -17.57 2.64 11.69
N ARG A 122 -17.29 3.24 12.85
CA ARG A 122 -17.43 2.59 14.16
C ARG A 122 -18.88 2.59 14.64
N ALA A 123 -19.62 3.69 14.45
CA ALA A 123 -21.02 3.82 14.83
C ALA A 123 -21.94 2.96 13.95
N GLY A 124 -21.70 2.89 12.63
CA GLY A 124 -22.42 1.97 11.74
C GLY A 124 -22.18 0.49 12.08
N SER A 125 -21.07 0.18 12.76
CA SER A 125 -20.80 -1.15 13.30
C SER A 125 -21.44 -1.39 14.67
N SER A 126 -21.83 -0.35 15.42
CA SER A 126 -22.47 -0.48 16.74
C SER A 126 -24.00 -0.53 16.65
N VAL A 127 -24.61 0.18 15.69
CA VAL A 127 -26.07 0.16 15.47
C VAL A 127 -26.57 -1.22 15.01
N ALA A 128 -25.70 -2.04 14.39
CA ALA A 128 -26.02 -3.43 14.07
C ALA A 128 -25.99 -4.37 15.31
N ARG A 129 -25.68 -3.85 16.51
CA ARG A 129 -25.45 -4.67 17.72
C ARG A 129 -26.40 -4.37 18.88
N GLU A 130 -27.41 -3.53 18.70
CA GLU A 130 -28.47 -3.32 19.69
C GLU A 130 -29.79 -3.96 19.22
N ILE A 131 -29.91 -5.26 19.49
CA ILE A 131 -31.20 -5.91 19.76
C ILE A 131 -31.16 -6.24 21.26
N PRO A 132 -32.02 -5.65 22.11
CA PRO A 132 -32.02 -5.94 23.53
C PRO A 132 -32.99 -7.08 23.81
N ASP A 133 -32.47 -8.28 24.08
CA ASP A 133 -33.27 -9.34 24.68
C ASP A 133 -32.90 -9.55 26.14
N THR A 134 -33.94 -9.36 26.95
CA THR A 134 -33.98 -9.47 28.40
C THR A 134 -34.58 -10.84 28.75
N ALA A 135 -34.04 -11.46 29.82
CA ALA A 135 -34.69 -12.42 30.74
C ALA A 135 -34.51 -13.95 30.56
N LEU A 136 -34.42 -14.59 31.75
CA LEU A 136 -34.39 -16.02 32.17
C LEU A 136 -33.04 -16.74 32.11
N ALA A 137 -32.54 -17.44 33.16
CA ALA A 137 -33.08 -17.94 34.44
C ALA A 137 -31.88 -18.17 35.43
N ALA A 138 -31.98 -17.86 36.74
CA ALA A 138 -32.16 -18.81 37.88
C ALA A 138 -31.35 -20.13 37.75
N THR A 139 -30.56 -20.65 38.69
CA THR A 139 -30.38 -20.51 40.16
C THR A 139 -29.17 -21.38 40.54
N PHE A 140 -28.42 -21.04 41.60
CA PHE A 140 -27.99 -21.91 42.74
C PHE A 140 -26.84 -21.24 43.53
N ASP A 141 -27.12 -21.00 44.83
CA ASP A 141 -26.26 -20.53 45.92
C ASP A 141 -25.17 -21.59 46.30
N ASP A 142 -24.15 -21.40 47.15
CA ASP A 142 -23.86 -20.43 48.21
C ASP A 142 -22.36 -20.48 48.62
N ASP A 143 -21.90 -19.39 49.23
CA ASP A 143 -20.81 -19.22 50.22
C ASP A 143 -19.37 -19.72 49.98
N THR A 144 -18.39 -18.81 49.99
CA THR A 144 -17.64 -18.41 51.22
C THR A 144 -16.50 -17.40 50.89
N ALA A 145 -16.42 -16.33 51.70
CA ALA A 145 -15.43 -15.25 51.85
C ALA A 145 -14.04 -15.27 51.14
N SER A 146 -13.72 -14.11 50.53
CA SER A 146 -12.39 -13.56 50.17
C SER A 146 -11.61 -13.14 51.44
N PRO A 147 -10.25 -13.05 51.50
CA PRO A 147 -9.45 -12.13 50.65
C PRO A 147 -8.02 -12.57 50.28
N ALA A 148 -7.66 -12.44 49.01
CA ALA A 148 -6.30 -12.09 48.60
C ALA A 148 -6.33 -11.46 47.19
N GLU A 149 -6.38 -10.13 47.15
CA GLU A 149 -6.29 -9.35 45.92
C GLU A 149 -4.94 -9.59 45.24
N LEU A 150 -4.98 -10.44 44.21
CA LEU A 150 -3.95 -10.57 43.21
C LEU A 150 -3.98 -9.32 42.31
N LYS A 151 -2.84 -8.62 42.25
CA LYS A 151 -2.46 -7.55 41.32
C LYS A 151 -3.42 -7.32 40.13
N ARG A 152 -4.16 -6.20 40.18
CA ARG A 152 -4.72 -5.55 39.00
C ARG A 152 -3.59 -4.95 38.17
N ASP A 153 -3.19 -5.61 37.08
CA ASP A 153 -2.66 -4.89 35.93
C ASP A 153 -3.83 -4.52 35.02
N THR A 154 -4.08 -3.22 35.01
CA THR A 154 -5.17 -2.55 34.31
C THR A 154 -4.60 -2.04 32.99
N ASP A 155 -4.73 -2.77 31.88
CA ASP A 155 -4.70 -2.14 30.54
C ASP A 155 -5.31 -3.05 29.46
N ALA A 156 -6.63 -3.23 29.51
CA ALA A 156 -7.38 -3.80 28.38
C ALA A 156 -7.99 -2.67 27.53
N LYS A 157 -7.14 -1.83 26.92
CA LYS A 157 -7.53 -1.12 25.70
C LYS A 157 -7.79 -2.17 24.62
N GLY A 158 -9.06 -2.32 24.24
CA GLY A 158 -9.48 -3.24 23.16
C GLY A 158 -8.58 -3.12 21.93
N PRO A 159 -8.33 -4.23 21.20
CA PRO A 159 -7.26 -4.29 20.22
C PRO A 159 -7.52 -3.27 19.10
N ARG A 160 -6.81 -2.13 19.18
CA ARG A 160 -6.61 -1.21 18.07
C ARG A 160 -6.23 -2.05 16.87
N ARG A 161 -6.95 -1.91 15.75
CA ARG A 161 -6.73 -2.61 14.48
C ARG A 161 -5.28 -2.35 14.02
N ARG A 162 -4.34 -3.13 14.54
CA ARG A 162 -2.92 -3.06 14.23
C ARG A 162 -2.78 -3.44 12.76
N PHE A 163 -1.86 -2.79 12.07
CA PHE A 163 -1.44 -3.23 10.74
C PHE A 163 -0.91 -4.66 10.89
N SER A 164 -1.70 -5.65 10.48
CA SER A 164 -1.33 -7.06 10.60
C SER A 164 -0.74 -7.49 9.27
N LEU A 165 0.59 -7.57 9.22
CA LEU A 165 1.32 -8.09 8.06
C LEU A 165 0.85 -9.51 7.73
N ALA A 166 0.59 -10.33 8.75
CA ALA A 166 0.06 -11.68 8.59
C ALA A 166 -1.28 -11.68 7.82
N ARG A 167 -2.26 -10.87 8.24
CA ARG A 167 -3.56 -10.77 7.53
C ARG A 167 -3.41 -10.25 6.10
N LYS A 168 -2.55 -9.27 5.87
CA LYS A 168 -2.31 -8.77 4.51
C LYS A 168 -1.63 -9.80 3.61
N SER A 169 -0.76 -10.62 4.19
CA SER A 169 -0.04 -11.66 3.46
C SER A 169 -0.96 -12.81 3.10
N GLU A 170 -1.81 -13.24 4.04
CA GLU A 170 -2.87 -14.22 3.80
C GLU A 170 -3.84 -13.76 2.70
N ALA A 171 -4.17 -12.47 2.65
CA ALA A 171 -5.07 -11.94 1.63
C ALA A 171 -4.57 -12.16 0.19
N PHE A 172 -3.25 -12.23 -0.06
CA PHE A 172 -2.72 -12.57 -1.39
C PHE A 172 -3.09 -13.98 -1.86
N PHE A 173 -3.34 -14.89 -0.92
CA PHE A 173 -3.68 -16.29 -1.19
C PHE A 173 -5.17 -16.56 -1.14
N THR A 174 -5.97 -15.73 -0.46
CA THR A 174 -7.39 -16.02 -0.23
C THR A 174 -8.36 -15.04 -0.88
N HIS A 175 -7.90 -13.87 -1.32
CA HIS A 175 -8.78 -12.89 -1.96
C HIS A 175 -8.69 -12.95 -3.49
N GLY A 176 -9.85 -13.07 -4.13
CA GLY A 176 -9.98 -13.04 -5.59
C GLY A 176 -9.84 -14.41 -6.23
N SER A 177 -9.50 -14.44 -7.53
CA SER A 177 -9.34 -15.69 -8.27
C SER A 177 -8.08 -16.42 -7.80
N PRO A 178 -8.12 -17.76 -7.62
CA PRO A 178 -6.95 -18.59 -7.33
C PRO A 178 -5.78 -18.42 -8.31
N LEU A 179 -6.09 -17.97 -9.53
CA LEU A 179 -5.11 -17.75 -10.60
C LEU A 179 -4.40 -16.40 -10.50
N ASN A 180 -4.90 -15.44 -9.71
CA ASN A 180 -4.35 -14.08 -9.69
C ASN A 180 -2.88 -14.04 -9.23
N LEU A 181 -2.56 -14.72 -8.13
CA LEU A 181 -1.20 -14.75 -7.59
C LEU A 181 -0.23 -15.50 -8.52
N PRO A 182 -0.51 -16.75 -8.96
CA PRO A 182 0.30 -17.45 -9.97
C PRO A 182 0.53 -16.64 -11.24
N ALA A 183 -0.54 -16.05 -11.80
CA ALA A 183 -0.46 -15.26 -13.02
C ALA A 183 0.37 -13.99 -12.83
N SER A 184 0.26 -13.33 -11.68
CA SER A 184 1.07 -12.13 -11.37
C SER A 184 2.56 -12.45 -11.27
N VAL A 185 2.89 -13.59 -10.65
CA VAL A 185 4.28 -14.06 -10.55
C VAL A 185 4.81 -14.41 -11.94
N PHE A 186 4.06 -15.17 -12.73
CA PHE A 186 4.41 -15.51 -14.10
C PHE A 186 4.57 -14.26 -14.99
N ALA A 187 3.66 -13.29 -14.86
CA ALA A 187 3.74 -12.03 -15.58
C ALA A 187 4.99 -11.23 -15.20
N GLY A 188 5.38 -11.23 -13.91
CA GLY A 188 6.58 -10.53 -13.44
C GLY A 188 7.87 -11.09 -14.03
N VAL A 189 8.06 -12.42 -14.03
CA VAL A 189 9.26 -13.03 -14.65
C VAL A 189 9.24 -12.86 -16.18
N THR A 190 8.06 -12.91 -16.80
CA THR A 190 7.90 -12.65 -18.23
C THR A 190 8.26 -11.20 -18.58
N ALA A 191 7.83 -10.23 -17.77
CA ALA A 191 8.18 -8.83 -17.94
C ALA A 191 9.69 -8.59 -17.79
N LEU A 192 10.34 -9.24 -16.82
CA LEU A 192 11.81 -9.22 -16.71
C LEU A 192 12.47 -9.87 -17.93
N GLY A 193 11.91 -10.95 -18.46
CA GLY A 193 12.36 -11.57 -19.71
C GLY A 193 12.31 -10.61 -20.89
N PHE A 194 11.17 -9.93 -21.11
CA PHE A 194 11.05 -8.91 -22.15
C PHE A 194 11.99 -7.74 -21.94
N LEU A 195 12.15 -7.26 -20.70
CA LEU A 195 13.09 -6.19 -20.39
C LEU A 195 14.52 -6.61 -20.69
N SER A 196 14.90 -7.85 -20.36
CA SER A 196 16.22 -8.41 -20.70
C SER A 196 16.45 -8.51 -22.20
N TYR A 197 15.38 -8.73 -22.98
CA TYR A 197 15.43 -8.73 -24.44
C TYR A 197 15.66 -7.34 -25.00
N ILE A 198 14.89 -6.35 -24.53
CA ILE A 198 15.03 -4.93 -24.92
C ILE A 198 16.44 -4.42 -24.60
N MET A 199 17.01 -4.83 -23.46
CA MET A 199 18.36 -4.45 -23.04
C MET A 199 19.48 -5.29 -23.67
N GLY A 200 19.17 -6.25 -24.54
CA GLY A 200 20.18 -7.07 -25.23
C GLY A 200 20.90 -8.11 -24.37
N ILE A 201 20.48 -8.32 -23.12
CA ILE A 201 21.13 -9.24 -22.16
C ILE A 201 20.42 -10.60 -22.02
N HIS A 202 19.32 -10.82 -22.74
CA HIS A 202 18.53 -12.06 -22.68
C HIS A 202 19.32 -13.32 -23.04
N SER A 203 20.16 -13.27 -24.08
CA SER A 203 20.96 -14.39 -24.57
C SER A 203 22.31 -13.89 -25.07
N VAL A 204 23.35 -14.06 -24.25
CA VAL A 204 24.71 -13.58 -24.54
C VAL A 204 25.70 -14.72 -24.35
N THR A 205 26.60 -14.88 -25.32
CA THR A 205 27.75 -15.80 -25.24
C THR A 205 29.00 -15.02 -24.87
N TYR A 206 29.65 -15.45 -23.79
CA TYR A 206 30.89 -14.87 -23.30
C TYR A 206 32.03 -15.89 -23.46
N GLY A 207 33.03 -15.54 -24.28
CA GLY A 207 34.28 -16.29 -24.39
C GLY A 207 35.24 -15.85 -23.30
N ARG A 208 35.63 -16.77 -22.43
CA ARG A 208 36.66 -16.54 -21.40
C ARG A 208 38.05 -16.70 -22.02
N ALA A 209 39.06 -16.11 -21.39
CA ALA A 209 40.46 -16.14 -21.83
C ALA A 209 41.08 -17.56 -21.94
N ASP A 210 40.46 -18.57 -21.33
CA ASP A 210 40.84 -19.99 -21.41
C ASP A 210 40.24 -20.70 -22.64
N GLY A 211 39.53 -19.98 -23.52
CA GLY A 211 38.87 -20.53 -24.71
C GLY A 211 37.49 -21.12 -24.45
N VAL A 212 37.01 -21.13 -23.19
CA VAL A 212 35.68 -21.63 -22.85
C VAL A 212 34.62 -20.58 -23.18
N VAL A 213 33.64 -20.96 -24.00
CA VAL A 213 32.48 -20.14 -24.31
C VAL A 213 31.33 -20.50 -23.36
N LYS A 214 30.84 -19.53 -22.61
CA LYS A 214 29.73 -19.69 -21.66
C LYS A 214 28.52 -18.86 -22.11
N GLN A 215 27.33 -19.44 -21.99
CA GLN A 215 26.09 -18.70 -22.09
C GLN A 215 25.79 -18.00 -20.77
N VAL A 216 25.74 -16.67 -20.79
CA VAL A 216 25.62 -15.81 -19.59
C VAL A 216 24.38 -14.92 -19.61
N GLY A 217 23.59 -14.97 -20.69
CA GLY A 217 22.34 -14.21 -20.79
C GLY A 217 21.30 -14.62 -19.76
N PHE A 218 20.35 -13.72 -19.48
CA PHE A 218 19.32 -13.88 -18.45
C PHE A 218 18.58 -15.22 -18.54
N LEU A 219 18.19 -15.63 -19.77
CA LEU A 219 17.43 -16.87 -20.02
C LEU A 219 18.21 -18.16 -19.70
N TRP A 220 19.54 -18.09 -19.71
CA TRP A 220 20.42 -19.23 -19.45
C TRP A 220 20.64 -19.46 -17.96
N THR A 221 20.09 -18.59 -17.11
CA THR A 221 20.13 -18.78 -15.66
C THR A 221 19.01 -19.72 -15.25
N ALA A 222 19.35 -20.98 -15.03
CA ALA A 222 18.37 -22.05 -14.79
C ALA A 222 17.40 -21.77 -13.62
N ASN A 223 17.85 -21.10 -12.56
CA ASN A 223 16.98 -20.72 -11.46
C ASN A 223 15.86 -19.77 -11.90
N TRP A 224 16.14 -18.78 -12.76
CA TRP A 224 15.14 -17.84 -13.28
C TRP A 224 14.08 -18.55 -14.11
N THR A 225 14.52 -19.42 -15.02
CA THR A 225 13.63 -20.15 -15.93
C THR A 225 12.82 -21.21 -15.20
N PHE A 226 13.41 -22.05 -14.35
CA PHE A 226 12.66 -23.12 -13.71
C PHE A 226 11.91 -22.66 -12.45
N VAL A 227 12.57 -21.91 -11.57
CA VAL A 227 11.97 -21.56 -10.27
C VAL A 227 10.89 -20.50 -10.43
N PHE A 228 11.19 -19.39 -11.11
CA PHE A 228 10.25 -18.26 -11.18
C PHE A 228 9.21 -18.41 -12.30
N MET A 229 9.56 -19.05 -13.42
CA MET A 229 8.62 -19.25 -14.52
C MET A 229 7.68 -20.44 -14.33
N ALA A 230 8.14 -21.52 -13.70
CA ALA A 230 7.35 -22.75 -13.58
C ALA A 230 7.02 -23.11 -12.13
N PHE A 231 8.02 -23.37 -11.28
CA PHE A 231 7.77 -23.95 -9.96
C PHE A 231 7.05 -23.02 -8.99
N LEU A 232 7.38 -21.72 -8.95
CA LEU A 232 6.72 -20.75 -8.07
C LEU A 232 5.25 -20.51 -8.45
N PRO A 233 4.90 -20.24 -9.72
CA PRO A 233 3.50 -20.14 -10.12
C PRO A 233 2.69 -21.39 -9.76
N LEU A 234 3.23 -22.58 -10.03
CA LEU A 234 2.58 -23.85 -9.67
C LEU A 234 2.41 -23.99 -8.15
N PHE A 235 3.47 -23.72 -7.38
CA PHE A 235 3.41 -23.71 -5.92
C PHE A 235 2.31 -22.77 -5.40
N PHE A 236 2.26 -21.53 -5.92
CA PHE A 236 1.24 -20.58 -5.50
C PHE A 236 -0.18 -21.01 -5.89
N ALA A 237 -0.35 -21.68 -7.03
CA ALA A 237 -1.65 -22.20 -7.43
C ALA A 237 -2.13 -23.25 -6.42
N PHE A 238 -1.27 -24.24 -6.11
CA PHE A 238 -1.58 -25.28 -5.13
C PHE A 238 -1.85 -24.73 -3.73
N VAL A 239 -1.00 -23.81 -3.23
CA VAL A 239 -1.18 -23.25 -1.89
C VAL A 239 -2.45 -22.41 -1.83
N THR A 240 -2.72 -21.60 -2.86
CA THR A 240 -3.95 -20.79 -2.92
C THR A 240 -5.19 -21.67 -2.87
N GLU A 241 -5.25 -22.71 -3.71
CA GLU A 241 -6.37 -23.64 -3.74
C GLU A 241 -6.55 -24.39 -2.41
N LEU A 242 -5.45 -24.88 -1.83
CA LEU A 242 -5.52 -25.62 -0.56
C LEU A 242 -5.95 -24.72 0.61
N VAL A 243 -5.41 -23.50 0.70
CA VAL A 243 -5.72 -22.56 1.79
C VAL A 243 -7.14 -22.04 1.66
N THR A 244 -7.60 -21.71 0.45
CA THR A 244 -8.99 -21.29 0.20
C THR A 244 -9.97 -22.41 0.53
N PHE A 245 -9.72 -23.64 0.06
CA PHE A 245 -10.53 -24.81 0.39
C PHE A 245 -10.63 -25.03 1.90
N TRP A 246 -9.50 -24.99 2.62
CA TRP A 246 -9.52 -25.23 4.06
C TRP A 246 -10.26 -24.12 4.82
N LYS A 247 -10.10 -22.87 4.40
CA LYS A 247 -10.76 -21.72 5.00
C LYS A 247 -12.28 -21.77 4.79
N ASP A 248 -12.71 -22.00 3.55
CA ASP A 248 -14.12 -21.83 3.17
C ASP A 248 -14.95 -23.12 3.32
N GLU A 249 -14.33 -24.29 3.19
CA GLU A 249 -15.03 -25.58 3.18
C GLU A 249 -14.53 -26.56 4.24
N GLY A 250 -13.21 -26.77 4.34
CA GLY A 250 -12.64 -27.80 5.19
C GLY A 250 -12.95 -27.62 6.68
N ARG A 251 -12.66 -26.43 7.25
CA ARG A 251 -12.86 -26.14 8.69
C ARG A 251 -14.34 -26.13 9.05
N PRO A 252 -15.23 -25.46 8.28
CA PRO A 252 -16.66 -25.46 8.57
C PRO A 252 -17.29 -26.87 8.55
N LYS A 253 -16.86 -27.76 7.63
CA LYS A 253 -17.37 -29.13 7.53
C LYS A 253 -16.97 -30.01 8.72
N LEU A 254 -15.76 -29.82 9.29
CA LEU A 254 -15.27 -30.61 10.42
C LEU A 254 -15.81 -30.15 11.78
N VAL A 255 -16.07 -28.84 11.94
CA VAL A 255 -16.50 -28.26 13.22
C VAL A 255 -18.04 -28.30 13.39
N GLY A 256 -18.76 -28.86 12.41
CA GLY A 256 -20.21 -29.06 12.49
C GLY A 256 -20.97 -27.74 12.44
N ASN A 257 -21.09 -27.16 11.25
CA ASN A 257 -21.96 -26.01 10.92
C ASN A 257 -21.97 -24.87 11.97
N ARG A 258 -20.83 -24.60 12.63
CA ARG A 258 -20.66 -23.39 13.45
C ARG A 258 -20.81 -22.16 12.58
N ASN A 259 -21.30 -21.08 13.18
CA ASN A 259 -21.52 -19.79 12.52
C ASN A 259 -20.28 -19.39 11.70
N LYS A 260 -20.44 -19.14 10.40
CA LYS A 260 -19.33 -18.83 9.46
C LYS A 260 -18.40 -17.74 10.01
N MET A 261 -18.98 -16.75 10.68
CA MET A 261 -18.23 -15.65 11.30
C MET A 261 -17.26 -16.13 12.39
N GLU A 262 -17.63 -17.14 13.17
CA GLU A 262 -16.78 -17.71 14.21
C GLU A 262 -15.63 -18.53 13.61
N SER A 263 -15.88 -19.24 12.50
CA SER A 263 -14.84 -19.95 11.74
C SER A 263 -13.83 -18.98 11.13
N ASP A 264 -14.30 -17.88 10.54
CA ASP A 264 -13.44 -16.84 9.97
C ASP A 264 -12.58 -16.14 11.04
N ASP A 265 -13.17 -15.85 12.21
CA ASP A 265 -12.45 -15.27 13.35
C ASP A 265 -11.45 -16.25 13.98
N ALA A 266 -11.75 -17.56 13.98
CA ALA A 266 -10.81 -18.59 14.41
C ALA A 266 -9.60 -18.68 13.45
N TRP A 267 -9.85 -18.70 12.13
CA TRP A 267 -8.79 -18.66 11.11
C TRP A 267 -7.92 -17.41 11.24
N ALA A 268 -8.53 -16.23 11.38
CA ALA A 268 -7.81 -14.99 11.55
C ALA A 268 -6.90 -15.01 12.80
N ARG A 269 -7.35 -15.60 13.91
CA ARG A 269 -6.54 -15.78 15.12
C ARG A 269 -5.38 -16.75 14.89
N SER A 270 -5.58 -17.86 14.19
CA SER A 270 -4.50 -18.81 13.85
C SER A 270 -3.42 -18.15 12.99
N VAL A 271 -3.82 -17.36 11.98
CA VAL A 271 -2.88 -16.61 11.15
C VAL A 271 -2.12 -15.55 11.98
N GLU A 272 -2.80 -14.87 12.89
CA GLU A 272 -2.17 -13.87 13.76
C GLU A 272 -1.26 -14.46 14.84
N ALA A 273 -1.49 -15.70 15.28
CA ALA A 273 -0.61 -16.40 16.21
C ALA A 273 0.82 -16.53 15.65
N SER A 274 0.95 -16.64 14.33
CA SER A 274 2.24 -16.73 13.62
C SER A 274 2.79 -15.37 13.16
N SER A 275 2.25 -14.25 13.63
CA SER A 275 2.62 -12.88 13.18
C SER A 275 4.12 -12.59 13.23
N TYR A 276 4.82 -13.11 14.24
CA TYR A 276 6.27 -12.99 14.35
C TYR A 276 6.99 -13.61 13.13
N SER A 277 6.59 -14.82 12.72
CA SER A 277 7.17 -15.52 11.57
C SER A 277 7.00 -14.73 10.27
N TYR A 278 5.83 -14.12 10.05
CA TYR A 278 5.59 -13.25 8.89
C TYR A 278 6.55 -12.06 8.86
N TRP A 279 6.74 -11.38 10.00
CA TRP A 279 7.66 -10.24 10.10
C TRP A 279 9.13 -10.67 9.95
N ALA A 280 9.53 -11.78 10.56
CA ALA A 280 10.88 -12.30 10.45
C ALA A 280 11.23 -12.61 8.99
N VAL A 281 10.35 -13.35 8.29
CA VAL A 281 10.50 -13.68 6.87
C VAL A 281 10.50 -12.42 6.00
N PHE A 282 9.62 -11.46 6.27
CA PHE A 282 9.59 -10.19 5.52
C PHE A 282 10.93 -9.45 5.59
N LEU A 283 11.48 -9.31 6.81
CA LEU A 283 12.75 -8.63 7.01
C LEU A 283 13.90 -9.39 6.36
N ILE A 284 13.95 -10.72 6.50
CA ILE A 284 14.99 -11.54 5.88
C ILE A 284 14.91 -11.45 4.36
N CYS A 285 13.72 -11.59 3.77
CA CYS A 285 13.58 -11.54 2.31
C CYS A 285 13.90 -10.15 1.76
N VAL A 286 13.27 -9.10 2.29
CA VAL A 286 13.40 -7.75 1.71
C VAL A 286 14.78 -7.15 2.00
N LEU A 287 15.29 -7.26 3.23
CA LEU A 287 16.56 -6.63 3.60
C LEU A 287 17.76 -7.49 3.19
N PHE A 288 17.78 -8.78 3.54
CA PHE A 288 18.96 -9.61 3.28
C PHE A 288 18.97 -10.13 1.86
N ALA A 289 17.94 -10.87 1.44
CA ALA A 289 17.91 -11.49 0.11
C ALA A 289 17.69 -10.45 -1.02
N GLY A 290 16.97 -9.36 -0.73
CA GLY A 290 16.76 -8.25 -1.66
C GLY A 290 17.87 -7.23 -1.60
N LEU A 291 17.82 -6.35 -0.60
CA LEU A 291 18.62 -5.13 -0.55
C LEU A 291 20.13 -5.40 -0.39
N PHE A 292 20.54 -6.12 0.65
CA PHE A 292 21.97 -6.34 0.93
C PHE A 292 22.61 -7.24 -0.10
N GLN A 293 21.91 -8.29 -0.56
CA GLN A 293 22.42 -9.14 -1.62
C GLN A 293 22.58 -8.36 -2.92
N TRP A 294 21.62 -7.53 -3.31
CA TRP A 294 21.75 -6.67 -4.50
C TRP A 294 22.92 -5.69 -4.36
N ILE A 295 23.07 -5.04 -3.20
CA ILE A 295 24.17 -4.11 -2.94
C ILE A 295 25.52 -4.81 -3.08
N GLY A 296 25.69 -5.96 -2.42
CA GLY A 296 26.96 -6.67 -2.36
C GLY A 296 27.32 -7.42 -3.64
N VAL A 297 26.34 -8.06 -4.29
CA VAL A 297 26.56 -8.94 -5.45
C VAL A 297 26.48 -8.19 -6.77
N SER A 298 25.67 -7.13 -6.87
CA SER A 298 25.46 -6.40 -8.14
C SER A 298 25.94 -4.95 -8.07
N LEU A 299 25.39 -4.13 -7.17
CA LEU A 299 25.62 -2.68 -7.19
C LEU A 299 27.09 -2.30 -6.99
N ILE A 300 27.73 -2.77 -5.92
CA ILE A 300 29.13 -2.44 -5.62
C ILE A 300 30.06 -2.94 -6.75
N PRO A 301 29.93 -4.21 -7.23
CA PRO A 301 30.70 -4.68 -8.36
C PRO A 301 30.54 -3.84 -9.64
N LEU A 302 29.30 -3.47 -9.99
CA LEU A 302 29.00 -2.66 -11.17
C LEU A 302 29.60 -1.26 -11.08
N MET A 303 29.58 -0.64 -9.90
CA MET A 303 30.12 0.70 -9.70
C MET A 303 31.66 0.73 -9.65
N LYS A 304 32.30 -0.31 -9.11
CA LYS A 304 33.76 -0.35 -8.90
C LYS A 304 34.52 -1.09 -10.01
N GLY A 305 33.82 -1.73 -10.94
CA GLY A 305 34.42 -2.44 -12.07
C GLY A 305 35.13 -3.74 -11.69
N GLY A 306 34.63 -4.48 -10.70
CA GLY A 306 35.25 -5.74 -10.26
C GLY A 306 34.36 -6.63 -9.40
N GLY A 307 34.71 -7.91 -9.25
CA GLY A 307 34.00 -8.87 -8.41
C GLY A 307 34.56 -10.29 -8.57
N ASN A 308 34.55 -11.09 -7.50
CA ASN A 308 35.04 -12.49 -7.52
C ASN A 308 34.01 -13.48 -8.07
N TYR A 309 32.87 -13.01 -8.57
CA TYR A 309 31.79 -13.85 -9.06
C TYR A 309 31.96 -14.15 -10.55
N ALA A 310 31.51 -15.34 -10.97
CA ALA A 310 31.54 -15.72 -12.37
C ALA A 310 30.65 -14.77 -13.18
N THR A 311 31.16 -14.28 -14.32
CA THR A 311 30.40 -13.40 -15.22
C THR A 311 29.05 -14.02 -15.58
N ASP A 312 28.02 -13.19 -15.41
CA ASP A 312 26.61 -13.45 -15.68
C ASP A 312 25.96 -12.19 -16.29
N TRP A 313 24.66 -12.24 -16.57
CA TRP A 313 23.89 -11.12 -17.12
C TRP A 313 23.92 -9.88 -16.22
N GLY A 314 24.09 -10.04 -14.91
CA GLY A 314 24.10 -8.93 -13.94
C GLY A 314 25.44 -8.21 -13.85
N SER A 315 26.52 -8.87 -14.28
CA SER A 315 27.89 -8.33 -14.30
C SER A 315 28.42 -8.07 -15.72
N LEU A 316 27.60 -8.32 -16.75
CA LEU A 316 27.98 -8.21 -18.15
C LEU A 316 28.47 -6.80 -18.53
N ALA A 317 27.87 -5.75 -17.95
CA ALA A 317 28.28 -4.36 -18.18
C ALA A 317 29.75 -4.06 -17.84
N ILE A 318 30.36 -4.85 -16.95
CA ILE A 318 31.78 -4.67 -16.56
C ILE A 318 32.70 -5.18 -17.66
N VAL A 319 32.29 -6.25 -18.36
CA VAL A 319 33.16 -6.98 -19.30
C VAL A 319 32.84 -6.64 -20.75
N ARG A 320 31.58 -6.30 -21.04
CA ARG A 320 31.03 -6.02 -22.39
C ARG A 320 30.15 -4.76 -22.33
N PRO A 321 30.72 -3.57 -22.02
CA PRO A 321 29.96 -2.32 -21.87
C PRO A 321 29.25 -1.88 -23.16
N GLU A 322 29.63 -2.42 -24.31
CA GLU A 322 28.96 -2.20 -25.59
C GLU A 322 27.62 -2.92 -25.74
N VAL A 323 27.32 -3.91 -24.89
CA VAL A 323 26.02 -4.62 -24.89
C VAL A 323 25.02 -3.91 -23.97
N ILE A 324 25.46 -3.52 -22.78
CA ILE A 324 24.62 -2.86 -21.77
C ILE A 324 25.46 -1.89 -20.96
N SER A 325 24.93 -0.69 -20.70
CA SER A 325 25.62 0.29 -19.87
C SER A 325 25.54 -0.06 -18.38
N VAL A 326 26.49 0.44 -17.59
CA VAL A 326 26.51 0.23 -16.12
C VAL A 326 25.21 0.72 -15.45
N PRO A 327 24.66 1.91 -15.76
CA PRO A 327 23.40 2.36 -15.16
C PRO A 327 22.21 1.44 -15.51
N GLU A 328 22.11 0.97 -16.75
CA GLU A 328 21.04 0.06 -17.17
C GLU A 328 21.15 -1.29 -16.45
N ALA A 329 22.36 -1.84 -16.31
CA ALA A 329 22.60 -3.06 -15.55
C ALA A 329 22.24 -2.90 -14.07
N ILE A 330 22.55 -1.75 -13.45
CA ILE A 330 22.15 -1.44 -12.06
C ILE A 330 20.63 -1.45 -11.92
N VAL A 331 19.91 -0.80 -12.84
CA VAL A 331 18.44 -0.75 -12.81
C VAL A 331 17.85 -2.14 -13.02
N PHE A 332 18.32 -2.88 -14.02
CA PHE A 332 17.81 -4.22 -14.32
C PHE A 332 18.04 -5.19 -13.17
N THR A 333 19.26 -5.24 -12.63
CA THR A 333 19.56 -6.09 -11.46
C THR A 333 18.75 -5.66 -10.24
N GLY A 334 18.55 -4.37 -10.01
CA GLY A 334 17.71 -3.88 -8.91
C GLY A 334 16.26 -4.37 -9.02
N LEU A 335 15.67 -4.28 -10.21
CA LEU A 335 14.32 -4.81 -10.48
C LEU A 335 14.24 -6.32 -10.31
N ALA A 336 15.24 -7.05 -10.81
CA ALA A 336 15.31 -8.50 -10.66
C ALA A 336 15.38 -8.90 -9.19
N TYR A 337 16.27 -8.29 -8.40
CA TYR A 337 16.40 -8.59 -6.97
C TYR A 337 15.17 -8.22 -6.15
N LEU A 338 14.51 -7.11 -6.49
CA LEU A 338 13.23 -6.73 -5.88
C LEU A 338 12.14 -7.77 -6.19
N TYR A 339 12.01 -8.18 -7.45
CA TYR A 339 11.04 -9.20 -7.83
C TYR A 339 11.33 -10.54 -7.13
N MET A 340 12.60 -10.97 -7.11
CA MET A 340 13.03 -12.19 -6.44
C MET A 340 12.68 -12.17 -4.95
N CYS A 341 12.99 -11.09 -4.24
CA CYS A 341 12.76 -11.04 -2.80
C CYS A 341 11.27 -11.02 -2.44
N LEU A 342 10.44 -10.39 -3.26
CA LEU A 342 8.98 -10.42 -3.10
C LEU A 342 8.43 -11.84 -3.37
N CYS A 343 8.93 -12.53 -4.38
CA CYS A 343 8.54 -13.92 -4.66
C CYS A 343 8.95 -14.86 -3.53
N PHE A 344 10.17 -14.72 -2.98
CA PHE A 344 10.62 -15.52 -1.83
C PHE A 344 9.81 -15.20 -0.58
N TYR A 345 9.48 -13.93 -0.34
CA TYR A 345 8.59 -13.57 0.75
C TYR A 345 7.24 -14.30 0.63
N LEU A 346 6.61 -14.24 -0.54
CA LEU A 346 5.35 -14.92 -0.81
C LEU A 346 5.48 -16.45 -0.70
N PHE A 347 6.60 -17.02 -1.14
CA PHE A 347 6.87 -18.46 -0.99
C PHE A 347 6.84 -18.88 0.48
N PHE A 348 7.58 -18.18 1.35
CA PHE A 348 7.59 -18.46 2.78
C PHE A 348 6.25 -18.16 3.46
N VAL A 349 5.54 -17.12 3.04
CA VAL A 349 4.15 -16.88 3.47
C VAL A 349 3.29 -18.11 3.16
N GLY A 350 3.40 -18.66 1.96
CA GLY A 350 2.72 -19.88 1.57
C GLY A 350 3.04 -21.05 2.51
N LEU A 351 4.32 -21.25 2.84
CA LEU A 351 4.74 -22.28 3.80
C LEU A 351 4.16 -22.06 5.21
N ILE A 352 4.13 -20.83 5.70
CA ILE A 352 3.53 -20.50 7.01
C ILE A 352 2.02 -20.79 6.98
N LEU A 353 1.33 -20.47 5.88
CA LEU A 353 -0.09 -20.77 5.72
C LEU A 353 -0.34 -22.27 5.65
N LEU A 354 0.47 -23.03 4.92
CA LEU A 354 0.38 -24.50 4.90
C LEU A 354 0.58 -25.10 6.29
N TYR A 355 1.52 -24.58 7.08
CA TYR A 355 1.69 -25.00 8.47
C TYR A 355 0.45 -24.69 9.32
N THR A 356 -0.10 -23.48 9.16
CA THR A 356 -1.33 -23.00 9.82
C THR A 356 -2.58 -23.76 9.36
N VAL A 357 -2.55 -24.41 8.20
CA VAL A 357 -3.63 -25.28 7.76
C VAL A 357 -3.66 -26.57 8.59
N VAL A 358 -2.48 -27.14 8.86
CA VAL A 358 -2.32 -28.40 9.60
C VAL A 358 -2.53 -28.24 11.11
N HIS A 359 -2.19 -27.07 11.67
CA HIS A 359 -2.25 -26.76 13.11
C HIS A 359 -3.33 -25.71 13.41
#